data_AF-A0A925KGR7-F1
#
_entry.id   AF-A0A925KGR7-F1
#
_cell.length_a   1.000
_cell.length_b   1.000
_cell.length_c   1.000
_cell.angle_alpha   90.00
_cell.angle_beta   90.00
_cell.angle_gamma   90.00
#
_symmetry.space_group_name_H-M   'P 1'
#
loop_
_entity.id
_entity.type
_entity.pdbx_description
1 polymer ?
#
loop_
_entity_poly.entity_id
_entity_poly.type
_entity_poly.pdbx_seq_one_letter_code
_entity_poly.pdbx_strand_id
1 'polypeptide(L)'
;ICVIVDNGTYGTIRMHQEREYPGRVSGSDLFNPDFAALARAYGWHAEGCDNTEAFEPALLRAMQAGRPALLHLKLSSDVSTSRSTLGAIRAAAEQRLR
;
A
#
# COMPACT_ATOMS: atom_id res chain seq x y z
N ILE A 1 14.88 -2.50 -10.04
CA ILE A 1 14.18 -2.74 -8.76
C ILE A 1 12.74 -2.27 -8.94
N CYS A 2 11.76 -3.10 -8.60
CA CYS A 2 10.34 -2.76 -8.57
C CYS A 2 9.91 -2.62 -7.10
N VAL A 3 9.18 -1.58 -6.75
CA VAL A 3 8.65 -1.37 -5.40
C VAL A 3 7.14 -1.39 -5.48
N ILE A 4 6.53 -2.39 -4.84
CA ILE A 4 5.08 -2.47 -4.68
C ILE A 4 4.73 -1.86 -3.34
N VAL A 5 3.96 -0.77 -3.40
CA VAL A 5 3.41 -0.08 -2.25
C VAL A 5 1.99 -0.59 -2.08
N ASP A 6 1.82 -1.57 -1.19
CA ASP A 6 0.58 -2.33 -1.04
C ASP A 6 -0.16 -1.91 0.23
N ASN A 7 -1.28 -1.20 0.05
CA ASN A 7 -2.22 -0.85 1.11
C ASN A 7 -3.54 -1.65 1.02
N GLY A 8 -3.61 -2.67 0.17
CA GLY A 8 -4.78 -3.53 0.03
C GLY A 8 -6.05 -2.83 -0.47
N THR A 9 -5.95 -1.68 -1.16
CA THR A 9 -7.14 -0.95 -1.63
C THR A 9 -6.88 -0.14 -2.91
N TYR A 10 -7.92 0.11 -3.69
CA TYR A 10 -7.93 1.18 -4.68
C TYR A 10 -7.97 2.55 -3.99
N GLY A 11 -6.82 3.02 -3.50
CA GLY A 11 -6.70 4.15 -2.57
C GLY A 11 -7.43 5.43 -2.99
N THR A 12 -7.32 5.85 -4.25
CA THR A 12 -8.00 7.06 -4.75
C THR A 12 -9.52 6.87 -4.80
N ILE A 13 -9.99 5.71 -5.25
CA ILE A 13 -11.43 5.40 -5.29
C ILE A 13 -12.00 5.40 -3.87
N ARG A 14 -11.29 4.74 -2.93
CA ARG A 14 -11.67 4.71 -1.52
C ARG A 14 -11.69 6.12 -0.90
N MET A 15 -10.71 6.97 -1.22
CA MET A 15 -10.68 8.37 -0.78
C MET A 15 -11.92 9.16 -1.26
N HIS A 16 -12.32 9.02 -2.53
CA HIS A 16 -13.52 9.66 -3.06
C HIS A 16 -14.80 9.15 -2.39
N GLN A 17 -14.90 7.83 -2.16
CA GLN A 17 -16.03 7.22 -1.46
C GLN A 17 -16.18 7.79 -0.04
N GLU A 18 -15.11 7.81 0.76
CA GLU A 18 -15.18 8.34 2.12
C GLU A 18 -15.51 9.83 2.17
N ARG A 19 -15.10 10.59 1.15
CA ARG A 19 -15.33 12.04 1.07
C ARG A 19 -16.75 12.40 0.64
N GLU A 20 -17.31 11.68 -0.32
CA GLU A 20 -18.61 11.99 -0.94
C GLU A 20 -19.77 11.20 -0.31
N TYR A 21 -19.47 9.99 0.19
CA TYR A 21 -20.43 9.06 0.78
C TYR A 21 -19.79 8.41 2.03
N PRO A 22 -19.57 9.16 3.12
CA PRO A 22 -18.81 8.67 4.28
C PRO A 22 -19.37 7.36 4.83
N GLY A 23 -18.49 6.38 5.05
CA GLY A 23 -18.84 5.05 5.55
C GLY A 23 -19.39 4.08 4.51
N ARG A 24 -19.62 4.52 3.25
CA ARG A 24 -20.15 3.67 2.18
C ARG A 24 -19.05 3.17 1.25
N VAL A 25 -18.42 2.08 1.66
CA VAL A 25 -17.37 1.39 0.90
C VAL A 25 -17.98 0.47 -0.16
N SER A 26 -17.47 0.52 -1.40
CA SER A 26 -17.95 -0.36 -2.47
C SER A 26 -16.83 -0.74 -3.44
N GLY A 27 -16.48 -2.03 -3.48
CA GLY A 27 -15.58 -2.60 -4.49
C GLY A 27 -14.16 -2.02 -4.51
N SER A 28 -13.72 -1.41 -3.40
CA SER A 28 -12.39 -0.79 -3.30
C SER A 28 -11.33 -1.68 -2.64
N ASP A 29 -11.74 -2.70 -1.89
CA ASP A 29 -10.83 -3.58 -1.17
C ASP A 29 -10.15 -4.55 -2.14
N LEU A 30 -8.85 -4.78 -1.95
CA LEU A 30 -8.03 -5.67 -2.77
C LEU A 30 -7.50 -6.82 -1.94
N PHE A 31 -7.63 -8.04 -2.46
CA PHE A 31 -6.94 -9.21 -1.95
C PHE A 31 -5.70 -9.46 -2.80
N ASN A 32 -4.54 -9.06 -2.29
CA ASN A 32 -3.27 -9.18 -2.98
C ASN A 32 -2.53 -10.46 -2.58
N PRO A 33 -1.85 -11.14 -3.52
CA PRO A 33 -0.96 -12.26 -3.18
C PRO A 33 0.30 -11.76 -2.46
N ASP A 34 1.10 -12.69 -1.94
CA ASP A 34 2.48 -12.39 -1.57
C ASP A 34 3.29 -12.13 -2.85
N PHE A 35 3.43 -10.86 -3.23
CA PHE A 35 4.18 -10.46 -4.42
C PHE A 35 5.67 -10.77 -4.30
N ALA A 36 6.22 -10.78 -3.09
CA ALA A 36 7.60 -11.18 -2.88
C ALA A 36 7.79 -12.68 -3.15
N ALA A 37 6.85 -13.53 -2.72
CA ALA A 37 6.86 -14.97 -3.04
C ALA A 37 6.70 -15.20 -4.55
N LEU A 38 5.78 -14.48 -5.19
CA LEU A 38 5.58 -14.54 -6.64
C LEU A 38 6.87 -14.18 -7.38
N ALA A 39 7.53 -13.08 -7.01
CA ALA A 39 8.79 -12.65 -7.63
C ALA A 39 9.91 -13.67 -7.42
N ARG A 40 10.02 -14.25 -6.22
CA ARG A 40 10.97 -15.35 -5.95
C ARG A 40 10.73 -16.55 -6.87
N ALA A 41 9.48 -16.90 -7.16
CA ALA A 41 9.14 -17.99 -8.08
C ALA A 41 9.62 -17.74 -9.53
N TYR A 42 9.74 -16.46 -9.94
CA TYR A 42 10.31 -16.06 -11.23
C TYR A 42 11.83 -15.83 -11.18
N GLY A 43 12.50 -16.19 -10.08
CA GLY A 43 13.96 -16.06 -9.95
C GLY A 43 14.45 -14.65 -9.60
N TRP A 44 13.55 -13.73 -9.23
CA TRP A 44 13.92 -12.39 -8.79
C TRP A 44 14.47 -12.42 -7.35
N HIS A 45 15.28 -11.44 -7.01
CA HIS A 45 15.49 -11.08 -5.61
C HIS A 45 14.21 -10.47 -5.09
N ALA A 46 13.67 -10.91 -3.96
CA ALA A 46 12.49 -10.25 -3.42
C ALA A 46 12.36 -10.34 -1.91
N GLU A 47 12.00 -9.20 -1.33
CA GLU A 47 11.87 -9.00 0.12
C GLU A 47 10.53 -8.34 0.43
N GLY A 48 9.90 -8.77 1.53
CA GLY A 48 8.77 -8.07 2.12
C GLY A 48 9.26 -7.08 3.17
N CYS A 49 8.62 -5.92 3.25
CA CYS A 49 8.85 -4.92 4.29
C CYS A 49 7.54 -4.62 4.99
N ASP A 50 7.43 -5.00 6.26
CA ASP A 50 6.23 -4.77 7.07
C ASP A 50 6.31 -3.48 7.91
N ASN A 51 7.45 -2.76 7.85
CA ASN A 51 7.64 -1.47 8.50
C ASN A 51 8.68 -0.61 7.76
N THR A 52 8.73 0.69 8.07
CA THR A 52 9.62 1.67 7.44
C THR A 52 11.10 1.37 7.68
N GLU A 53 11.45 0.91 8.88
CA GLU A 53 12.85 0.64 9.27
C GLU A 53 13.47 -0.51 8.46
N ALA A 54 12.64 -1.47 8.01
CA ALA A 54 13.06 -2.58 7.16
C ALA A 54 13.38 -2.15 5.71
N PHE A 55 12.87 -0.99 5.26
CA PHE A 55 12.96 -0.58 3.86
C PHE A 55 14.39 -0.30 3.39
N GLU A 56 15.13 0.57 4.10
CA GLU A 56 16.48 0.96 3.69
C GLU A 56 17.42 -0.25 3.62
N PRO A 57 17.50 -1.13 4.64
CA PRO A 57 18.30 -2.35 4.55
C PRO A 57 17.90 -3.25 3.36
N ALA A 58 16.60 -3.39 3.07
CA ALA A 58 16.12 -4.22 1.96
C ALA A 58 16.45 -3.60 0.60
N LEU A 59 16.39 -2.26 0.48
CA LEU A 59 16.80 -1.55 -0.73
C LEU A 59 18.29 -1.73 -1.01
N LEU A 60 19.14 -1.61 0.01
CA LEU A 60 20.58 -1.83 -0.15
C LEU A 60 20.89 -3.25 -0.63
N ARG A 61 20.25 -4.27 -0.05
CA ARG A 61 20.38 -5.66 -0.52
C ARG A 61 19.86 -5.85 -1.94
N ALA A 62 18.72 -5.24 -2.29
CA ALA A 62 18.15 -5.31 -3.64
C ALA A 62 19.06 -4.66 -4.69
N MET A 63 19.75 -3.56 -4.35
CA MET A 63 20.74 -2.91 -5.22
C MET A 63 21.97 -3.79 -5.46
N GLN A 64 22.36 -4.60 -4.47
CA GLN A 64 23.51 -5.52 -4.55
C GLN A 64 23.17 -6.88 -5.17
N ALA A 65 21.88 -7.18 -5.41
CA ALA A 65 21.44 -8.51 -5.78
C ALA A 65 21.89 -9.00 -7.16
N GLY A 66 22.32 -8.10 -8.05
CA GLY A 66 22.81 -8.44 -9.40
C GLY A 66 21.75 -9.07 -10.33
N ARG A 67 20.47 -9.05 -9.95
CA ARG A 67 19.33 -9.60 -10.69
C ARG A 67 18.09 -8.71 -10.49
N PRO A 68 17.02 -8.86 -11.29
CA PRO A 68 15.77 -8.16 -11.05
C PRO A 68 15.32 -8.32 -9.60
N ALA A 69 14.87 -7.24 -8.98
CA ALA A 69 14.52 -7.20 -7.56
C ALA A 69 13.14 -6.59 -7.34
N LEU A 70 12.37 -7.16 -6.42
CA LEU A 70 11.07 -6.66 -5.96
C LEU A 70 11.06 -6.41 -4.45
N LEU A 71 10.61 -5.23 -4.03
CA LEU A 71 10.31 -4.92 -2.65
C LEU A 71 8.80 -4.80 -2.49
N HIS A 72 8.20 -5.62 -1.62
CA HIS A 72 6.78 -5.57 -1.30
C HIS A 72 6.60 -4.85 0.04
N LEU A 73 6.22 -3.57 -0.03
CA LEU A 73 5.98 -2.75 1.15
C LEU A 73 4.52 -2.87 1.54
N LYS A 74 4.26 -3.40 2.73
CA LYS A 74 2.90 -3.47 3.26
C LYS A 74 2.60 -2.23 4.08
N LEU A 75 1.45 -1.63 3.82
CA LEU A 75 0.95 -0.45 4.50
C LEU A 75 -0.45 -0.70 5.05
N SER A 76 -0.81 0.07 6.07
CA SER A 76 -2.20 0.16 6.50
C SER A 76 -3.05 0.73 5.37
N SER A 77 -4.24 0.17 5.19
CA SER A 77 -5.26 0.69 4.27
C SER A 77 -5.68 2.12 4.59
N ASP A 78 -5.48 2.58 5.84
CA ASP A 78 -5.82 3.95 6.27
C ASP A 78 -4.90 5.01 5.65
N VAL A 79 -3.72 4.61 5.14
CA VAL A 79 -2.79 5.52 4.48
C VAL A 79 -3.25 5.75 3.03
N SER A 80 -3.86 6.92 2.80
CA SER A 80 -4.39 7.33 1.49
C SER A 80 -3.39 8.20 0.72
N THR A 81 -2.83 9.22 1.38
CA THR A 81 -1.76 10.06 0.82
C THR A 81 -0.76 10.45 1.91
N SER A 82 0.38 11.03 1.55
CA SER A 82 1.32 11.60 2.54
C SER A 82 0.75 12.75 3.37
N ARG A 83 -0.45 13.26 3.02
CA ARG A 83 -1.07 14.43 3.65
C ARG A 83 -2.30 14.10 4.49
N SER A 84 -2.88 12.90 4.36
CA SER A 84 -4.13 12.56 5.05
C SER A 84 -4.41 11.06 5.08
N THR A 85 -5.22 10.64 6.04
CA THR A 85 -5.71 9.26 6.19
C THR A 85 -7.16 9.15 5.74
N LEU A 86 -7.61 7.94 5.39
CA LEU A 86 -9.02 7.68 5.07
C LEU A 86 -9.92 8.03 6.25
N GLY A 87 -9.50 7.71 7.48
CA GLY A 87 -10.22 8.07 8.69
C GLY A 87 -10.41 9.58 8.84
N ALA A 88 -9.37 10.38 8.58
CA ALA A 88 -9.47 11.84 8.65
C ALA A 88 -10.42 12.40 7.57
N ILE A 89 -10.37 11.84 6.35
CA ILE A 89 -11.27 12.22 5.25
C ILE A 89 -12.73 11.91 5.61
N ARG A 90 -13.00 10.73 6.15
CA ARG A 90 -14.34 10.32 6.59
C ARG A 90 -14.86 11.25 7.68
N ALA A 91 -14.06 11.52 8.72
CA ALA A 91 -14.47 12.39 9.83
C ALA A 91 -14.83 13.80 9.36
N ALA A 92 -14.05 14.37 8.43
CA ALA A 92 -14.35 15.67 7.84
C ALA A 92 -15.65 15.67 7.01
N ALA A 93 -15.91 14.61 6.25
CA ALA A 93 -17.13 14.45 5.47
C ALA A 93 -18.38 14.31 6.37
N GLU A 94 -18.29 13.53 7.44
CA GLU A 94 -19.37 13.38 8.42
C GLU A 94 -19.71 14.69 9.14
N GLN A 95 -18.70 15.49 9.48
CA GLN A 95 -18.91 16.81 10.08
C GLN A 95 -19.63 17.78 9.15
N ARG A 96 -19.37 17.73 7.84
CA ARG A 96 -20.03 18.57 6.84
C ARG A 96 -21.52 18.24 6.64
N LEU A 97 -21.93 17.01 6.97
CA LEU A 97 -23.31 16.55 6.81
C LEU A 97 -24.20 16.82 8.04
N ARG A 98 -23.62 17.35 9.13
CA ARG A 98 -24.35 17.79 10.33
C ARG A 98 -24.73 19.27 10.22
#